data_AF-A0A2G1NXR5-F1
#
_entry.id   AF-A0A2G1NXR5-F1
#
_cell.length_a   1.000
_cell.length_b   1.000
_cell.length_c   1.000
_cell.angle_alpha   90.00
_cell.angle_beta   90.00
_cell.angle_gamma   90.00
#
_symmetry.space_group_name_H-M   'P 1'
#
loop_
_entity.id
_entity.type
_entity.pdbx_description
1 polymer ?
#
loop_
_entity_poly.entity_id
_entity_poly.type
_entity_poly.pdbx_seq_one_letter_code
_entity_poly.pdbx_strand_id
1 'polypeptide(L)'
;MSEELGIVIGRGFDTWKRNIGIAFPFVLDMLFSGIFFLLVAGVVALVIGIDVFLSFTEGAGAVFGSMEAGENPQIVEIFGLVELIRPYIGLLLVAFFIVVVGWIIIRTFFRAGAIGMAKIAVERGSAGFGEMILYAKRCFVNLLLLDVLIGLLILAGIVFMLPAILVSQSSPGGSGGFAGNSVLLILGTLVWFAYMVVVSIVLMVAPYALVVDSLHPLDAVRAGFGFFTSHKLDVVMLLILTIAISILPGIILGNIPFVGGVLNMLVAVIVIQPLTLVWWVRLYMAKTGRTMYVNELLLHPDDLREV
;
A
#
# COMPACT_ATOMS: atom_id res chain seq x y z
N MET A 1 -10.51 -12.67 -26.50
CA MET A 1 -11.31 -11.43 -26.48
C MET A 1 -10.91 -10.62 -25.25
N SER A 2 -10.51 -9.36 -25.43
CA SER A 2 -10.20 -8.46 -24.31
C SER A 2 -11.47 -7.73 -23.86
N GLU A 3 -11.89 -7.87 -22.61
CA GLU A 3 -13.03 -7.07 -22.08
C GLU A 3 -12.70 -5.57 -22.18
N GLU A 4 -13.71 -4.77 -22.52
CA GLU A 4 -13.65 -3.32 -22.37
C GLU A 4 -13.58 -2.94 -20.89
N LEU A 5 -12.96 -1.80 -20.56
CA LEU A 5 -12.76 -1.38 -19.17
C LEU A 5 -14.09 -1.24 -18.40
N GLY A 6 -15.16 -0.78 -19.06
CA GLY A 6 -16.49 -0.70 -18.45
C GLY A 6 -17.04 -2.06 -18.00
N ILE A 7 -16.81 -3.11 -18.80
CA ILE A 7 -17.20 -4.49 -18.48
C ILE A 7 -16.37 -5.02 -17.30
N VAL A 8 -15.06 -4.73 -17.28
CA VAL A 8 -14.17 -5.09 -16.17
C VAL A 8 -14.65 -4.48 -14.86
N ILE A 9 -15.05 -3.20 -14.87
CA ILE A 9 -15.55 -2.50 -13.68
C ILE A 9 -16.89 -3.07 -13.22
N GLY A 10 -17.88 -3.15 -14.12
CA GLY A 10 -19.23 -3.58 -13.80
C GLY A 10 -19.26 -5.02 -13.29
N ARG A 11 -18.70 -5.94 -14.06
CA ARG A 11 -18.66 -7.36 -13.66
C ARG A 11 -17.71 -7.58 -12.47
N GLY A 12 -16.68 -6.77 -12.30
CA GLY A 12 -15.82 -6.83 -11.10
C GLY A 12 -16.55 -6.41 -9.82
N PHE A 13 -17.43 -5.40 -9.89
CA PHE A 13 -18.31 -5.03 -8.79
C PHE A 13 -19.28 -6.17 -8.43
N ASP A 14 -19.86 -6.84 -9.43
CA ASP A 14 -20.72 -8.02 -9.20
C ASP A 14 -19.95 -9.18 -8.57
N THR A 15 -18.72 -9.44 -9.02
CA THR A 15 -17.85 -10.45 -8.41
C THR A 15 -17.60 -10.14 -6.94
N TRP A 16 -17.27 -8.89 -6.60
CA TRP A 16 -17.08 -8.47 -5.21
C TRP A 16 -18.37 -8.61 -4.38
N LYS A 17 -19.52 -8.15 -4.89
CA LYS A 17 -20.81 -8.21 -4.20
C LYS A 17 -21.23 -9.63 -3.86
N ARG A 18 -20.95 -10.59 -4.74
CA ARG A 18 -21.20 -12.03 -4.50
C ARG A 18 -20.18 -12.68 -3.55
N ASN A 19 -19.03 -12.04 -3.35
CA ASN A 19 -17.89 -12.57 -2.61
C ASN A 19 -17.37 -11.56 -1.57
N ILE A 20 -18.25 -11.11 -0.67
CA ILE A 20 -17.89 -10.19 0.43
C ILE A 20 -16.73 -10.75 1.27
N GLY A 21 -16.55 -12.07 1.30
CA GLY A 21 -15.42 -12.74 1.94
C GLY A 21 -14.04 -12.30 1.43
N ILE A 22 -13.93 -11.68 0.25
CA ILE A 22 -12.67 -11.10 -0.26
C ILE A 22 -12.18 -9.94 0.63
N ALA A 23 -13.05 -9.36 1.45
CA ALA A 23 -12.67 -8.39 2.48
C ALA A 23 -11.86 -9.02 3.64
N PHE A 24 -12.03 -10.32 3.90
CA PHE A 24 -11.44 -11.00 5.06
C PHE A 24 -9.91 -10.87 5.14
N PRO A 25 -9.12 -11.09 4.07
CA PRO A 25 -7.68 -10.85 4.09
C PRO A 25 -7.29 -9.45 4.60
N PHE A 26 -8.04 -8.40 4.21
CA PHE A 26 -7.73 -7.02 4.60
C PHE A 26 -8.08 -6.74 6.06
N VAL A 27 -9.20 -7.29 6.54
CA VAL A 27 -9.57 -7.22 7.95
C VAL A 27 -8.53 -7.94 8.80
N LEU A 28 -8.09 -9.13 8.38
CA LEU A 28 -7.03 -9.85 9.08
C LEU A 28 -5.70 -9.08 9.03
N ASP A 29 -5.30 -8.51 7.89
CA ASP A 29 -4.10 -7.67 7.79
C ASP A 29 -4.12 -6.54 8.81
N MET A 30 -5.22 -5.79 8.88
CA MET A 30 -5.42 -4.71 9.85
C MET A 30 -5.32 -5.22 11.30
N LEU A 31 -6.02 -6.32 11.63
CA LEU A 31 -6.04 -6.86 12.99
C LEU A 31 -4.68 -7.41 13.42
N PHE A 32 -4.04 -8.23 12.58
CA PHE A 32 -2.74 -8.82 12.89
C PHE A 32 -1.63 -7.76 12.94
N SER A 33 -1.65 -6.78 12.03
CA SER A 33 -0.71 -5.65 12.07
C SER A 33 -0.90 -4.81 13.33
N GLY A 34 -2.16 -4.53 13.72
CA GLY A 34 -2.47 -3.80 14.94
C GLY A 34 -2.05 -4.54 16.22
N ILE A 35 -2.37 -5.84 16.32
CA ILE A 35 -1.96 -6.68 17.45
C ILE A 35 -0.43 -6.76 17.54
N PHE A 36 0.25 -6.94 16.40
CA PHE A 36 1.71 -6.99 16.36
C PHE A 36 2.34 -5.67 16.83
N PHE A 37 1.81 -4.53 16.37
CA PHE A 37 2.25 -3.22 16.83
C PHE A 37 2.05 -3.05 18.35
N LEU A 38 0.87 -3.40 18.87
CA LEU A 38 0.58 -3.34 20.30
C LEU A 38 1.49 -4.24 21.13
N LEU A 39 1.84 -5.43 20.62
CA LEU A 39 2.77 -6.34 21.26
C LEU A 39 4.16 -5.69 21.37
N VAL A 40 4.70 -5.17 20.26
CA VAL A 40 6.02 -4.53 20.26
C VAL A 40 6.02 -3.28 21.15
N ALA A 41 4.98 -2.45 21.07
CA ALA A 41 4.81 -1.28 21.93
C ALA A 41 4.74 -1.68 23.41
N GLY A 42 4.00 -2.74 23.74
CA GLY A 42 3.93 -3.28 25.11
C GLY A 42 5.28 -3.76 25.63
N VAL A 43 6.07 -4.46 24.81
CA VAL A 43 7.43 -4.87 25.18
C VAL A 43 8.32 -3.66 25.40
N VAL A 44 8.26 -2.65 24.53
CA VAL A 44 9.02 -1.40 24.70
C VAL A 44 8.63 -0.71 26.01
N ALA A 45 7.33 -0.58 26.28
CA ALA A 45 6.82 0.02 27.51
C ALA A 45 7.29 -0.71 28.78
N LEU A 46 7.37 -2.05 28.75
CA LEU A 46 7.90 -2.83 29.86
C LEU A 46 9.41 -2.62 30.07
N VAL A 47 10.18 -2.41 29.00
CA VAL A 47 11.63 -2.21 29.08
C VAL A 47 12.00 -0.80 29.55
N ILE A 48 11.32 0.24 29.02
CA ILE A 48 11.62 1.63 29.37
C ILE A 48 10.87 2.14 30.61
N GLY A 49 9.88 1.37 31.08
CA GLY A 49 8.97 1.75 32.14
C GLY A 49 7.69 2.40 31.60
N ILE A 50 6.55 2.05 32.20
CA ILE A 50 5.22 2.52 31.78
C ILE A 50 5.13 4.05 31.90
N ASP A 51 5.68 4.64 32.95
CA ASP A 51 5.62 6.10 33.16
C ASP A 51 6.37 6.88 32.07
N VAL A 52 7.55 6.39 31.67
CA VAL A 52 8.36 6.98 30.58
C VAL A 52 7.66 6.80 29.25
N PHE A 53 7.08 5.62 29.00
CA PHE A 53 6.31 5.35 27.79
C PHE A 53 5.09 6.27 27.67
N LEU A 54 4.31 6.41 28.74
CA LEU A 54 3.14 7.29 28.76
C LEU A 54 3.55 8.75 28.53
N SER A 55 4.58 9.22 29.21
CA SER A 55 5.15 10.57 29.01
C SER A 55 5.59 10.81 27.55
N PHE A 56 6.18 9.78 26.91
CA PHE A 56 6.53 9.85 25.49
C PHE A 56 5.29 9.92 24.60
N THR A 57 4.28 9.09 24.85
CA THR A 57 3.04 9.10 24.04
C THR A 57 2.26 10.39 24.19
N GLU A 58 2.22 10.97 25.39
CA GLU A 58 1.58 12.25 25.67
C GLU A 58 2.33 13.40 24.98
N GLY A 59 3.65 13.47 25.13
CA GLY A 59 4.45 14.48 24.47
C GLY A 59 4.38 14.38 22.94
N ALA A 60 4.42 13.16 22.39
CA ALA A 60 4.23 12.94 20.96
C ALA A 60 2.82 13.39 20.53
N GLY A 61 1.79 13.05 21.29
CA GLY A 61 0.41 13.48 21.06
C GLY A 61 0.26 15.01 21.06
N ALA A 62 0.94 15.73 21.94
CA ALA A 62 0.93 17.19 21.98
C ALA A 62 1.59 17.80 20.71
N VAL A 63 2.72 17.24 20.26
CA VAL A 63 3.39 17.69 19.04
C VAL A 63 2.54 17.40 17.80
N PHE A 64 1.89 16.23 17.72
CA PHE A 64 0.99 15.93 16.61
C PHE A 64 -0.28 16.79 16.65
N GLY A 65 -0.87 17.00 17.83
CA GLY A 65 -2.06 17.83 18.00
C GLY A 65 -1.84 19.29 17.64
N SER A 66 -0.68 19.86 17.99
CA SER A 66 -0.32 21.23 17.57
C SER A 66 -0.15 21.33 16.05
N MET A 67 0.48 20.35 15.40
CA MET A 67 0.58 20.30 13.94
C MET A 67 -0.79 20.19 13.24
N GLU A 68 -1.71 19.39 13.79
CA GLU A 68 -3.09 19.27 13.28
C GLU A 68 -3.88 20.57 13.45
N ALA A 69 -3.66 21.30 14.55
CA ALA A 69 -4.28 22.60 14.79
C ALA A 69 -3.68 23.73 13.92
N GLY A 70 -2.62 23.46 13.16
CA GLY A 70 -1.88 24.47 12.40
C GLY A 70 -1.03 25.40 13.28
N GLU A 71 -0.81 25.02 14.54
CA GLU A 71 0.09 25.71 15.46
C GLU A 71 1.52 25.19 15.27
N ASN A 72 2.51 26.08 15.38
CA ASN A 72 3.90 25.63 15.40
C ASN A 72 4.17 24.96 16.76
N PRO A 73 4.56 23.68 16.79
CA PRO A 73 4.91 23.01 18.04
C PRO A 73 5.99 23.82 18.75
N GLN A 74 5.81 24.05 20.05
CA GLN A 74 6.77 24.85 20.79
C GLN A 74 8.11 24.11 20.83
N ILE A 75 9.21 24.83 20.59
CA ILE A 75 10.56 24.25 20.60
C ILE A 75 10.81 23.47 21.90
N VAL A 76 10.26 23.95 23.02
CA VAL A 76 10.35 23.31 24.34
C VAL A 76 9.74 21.89 24.35
N GLU A 77 8.62 21.66 23.68
CA GLU A 77 7.95 20.35 23.61
C GLU A 77 8.79 19.35 22.81
N ILE A 78 9.35 19.80 21.69
CA ILE A 78 10.21 18.98 20.85
C ILE A 78 11.51 18.62 21.59
N PHE A 79 12.14 19.59 22.27
CA PHE A 79 13.36 19.35 23.03
C PHE A 79 13.10 18.41 24.21
N GLY A 80 11.98 18.56 24.93
CA GLY A 80 11.60 17.67 26.02
C GLY A 80 11.43 16.21 25.55
N LEU A 81 10.81 16.00 24.39
CA LEU A 81 10.71 14.66 23.78
C LEU A 81 12.07 14.08 23.40
N VAL A 82 12.94 14.89 22.78
CA VAL A 82 14.28 14.44 22.39
C VAL A 82 15.11 14.04 23.61
N GLU A 83 15.04 14.80 24.70
CA GLU A 83 15.72 14.46 25.95
C GLU A 83 15.16 13.20 26.60
N LEU A 84 13.84 13.03 26.61
CA LEU A 84 13.17 11.82 27.13
C LEU A 84 13.60 10.55 26.38
N ILE A 85 13.74 10.65 25.06
CA ILE A 85 14.06 9.51 24.18
C ILE A 85 15.55 9.23 24.10
N ARG A 86 16.42 10.24 24.33
CA ARG A 86 17.88 10.14 24.16
C ARG A 86 18.49 8.85 24.76
N PRO A 87 18.13 8.41 25.98
CA PRO A 87 18.69 7.19 26.57
C PRO A 87 18.27 5.91 25.84
N TYR A 88 17.13 5.92 25.14
CA TYR A 88 16.46 4.76 24.55
C TYR A 88 16.54 4.72 23.02
N ILE A 89 17.28 5.62 22.37
CA ILE A 89 17.38 5.69 20.89
C ILE A 89 17.73 4.33 20.28
N GLY A 90 18.70 3.62 20.83
CA GLY A 90 19.10 2.30 20.32
C GLY A 90 17.97 1.27 20.39
N LEU A 91 17.24 1.22 21.51
CA LEU A 91 16.09 0.33 21.69
C LEU A 91 14.95 0.68 20.74
N LEU A 92 14.63 1.98 20.61
CA LEU A 92 13.57 2.44 19.72
C LEU A 92 13.89 2.18 18.25
N LEU A 93 15.16 2.28 17.84
CA LEU A 93 15.59 1.95 16.49
C LEU A 93 15.38 0.46 16.20
N VAL A 94 15.78 -0.41 17.13
CA VAL A 94 15.53 -1.85 17.02
C VAL A 94 14.03 -2.16 16.97
N ALA A 95 13.24 -1.56 17.86
CA ALA A 95 11.79 -1.73 17.88
C ALA A 95 11.14 -1.26 16.56
N PHE A 96 11.57 -0.11 16.04
CA PHE A 96 11.12 0.42 14.75
C PHE A 96 11.42 -0.57 13.62
N PHE A 97 12.64 -1.12 13.58
CA PHE A 97 13.01 -2.11 12.57
C PHE A 97 12.15 -3.38 12.67
N ILE A 98 11.91 -3.89 13.88
CA ILE A 98 11.03 -5.05 14.12
C ILE A 98 9.60 -4.77 13.64
N VAL A 99 9.06 -3.58 13.95
CA VAL A 99 7.72 -3.17 13.50
C VAL A 99 7.64 -3.13 11.98
N VAL A 100 8.62 -2.49 11.32
CA VAL A 100 8.65 -2.36 9.85
C VAL A 100 8.72 -3.73 9.19
N VAL A 101 9.63 -4.60 9.64
CA VAL A 101 9.80 -5.95 9.07
C VAL A 101 8.55 -6.80 9.29
N GLY A 102 8.02 -6.81 10.51
CA GLY A 102 6.81 -7.58 10.81
C GLY A 102 5.59 -7.08 10.06
N TRP A 103 5.45 -5.75 9.89
CA TRP A 103 4.37 -5.17 9.08
C TRP A 103 4.47 -5.61 7.61
N ILE A 104 5.65 -5.57 7.00
CA ILE A 104 5.87 -6.04 5.63
C ILE A 104 5.48 -7.53 5.51
N ILE A 105 5.94 -8.37 6.43
CA ILE A 105 5.64 -9.82 6.43
C ILE A 105 4.13 -10.08 6.51
N ILE A 106 3.45 -9.47 7.49
CA ILE A 106 2.01 -9.65 7.70
C ILE A 106 1.25 -9.20 6.45
N ARG A 107 1.55 -8.00 5.97
CA ARG A 107 0.87 -7.40 4.82
C ARG A 107 1.07 -8.21 3.54
N THR A 108 2.28 -8.68 3.26
CA THR A 108 2.55 -9.50 2.08
C THR A 108 1.80 -10.83 2.14
N PHE A 109 1.71 -11.48 3.30
CA PHE A 109 0.96 -12.73 3.45
C PHE A 109 -0.52 -12.55 3.12
N PHE A 110 -1.17 -11.55 3.70
CA PHE A 110 -2.59 -11.30 3.46
C PHE A 110 -2.85 -10.76 2.05
N ARG A 111 -1.95 -9.93 1.50
CA ARG A 111 -2.04 -9.46 0.12
C ARG A 111 -1.97 -10.62 -0.89
N ALA A 112 -1.05 -11.57 -0.70
CA ALA A 112 -0.98 -12.77 -1.54
C ALA A 112 -2.28 -13.59 -1.48
N GLY A 113 -2.82 -13.78 -0.28
CA GLY A 113 -4.10 -14.45 -0.07
C GLY A 113 -5.27 -13.71 -0.72
N ALA A 114 -5.32 -12.39 -0.62
CA ALA A 114 -6.36 -11.55 -1.20
C ALA A 114 -6.37 -11.62 -2.74
N ILE A 115 -5.19 -11.51 -3.37
CA ILE A 115 -5.05 -11.63 -4.83
C ILE A 115 -5.48 -13.02 -5.30
N GLY A 116 -5.07 -14.08 -4.59
CA GLY A 116 -5.48 -15.45 -4.91
C GLY A 116 -6.98 -15.67 -4.76
N MET A 117 -7.59 -15.14 -3.70
CA MET A 117 -9.03 -15.22 -3.47
C MET A 117 -9.82 -14.48 -4.57
N ALA A 118 -9.38 -13.29 -4.96
CA ALA A 118 -10.00 -12.55 -6.05
C ALA A 118 -9.82 -13.25 -7.41
N LYS A 119 -8.66 -13.86 -7.67
CA LYS A 119 -8.45 -14.68 -8.86
C LYS A 119 -9.49 -15.79 -8.94
N ILE A 120 -9.63 -16.59 -7.88
CA ILE A 120 -10.60 -17.69 -7.86
C ILE A 120 -12.04 -17.18 -7.98
N ALA A 121 -12.37 -16.05 -7.36
CA ALA A 121 -13.69 -15.43 -7.52
C ALA A 121 -13.97 -14.98 -8.96
N VAL A 122 -12.97 -14.46 -9.66
CA VAL A 122 -13.07 -14.08 -11.08
C VAL A 122 -13.13 -15.32 -11.99
N GLU A 123 -12.41 -16.40 -11.67
CA GLU A 123 -12.39 -17.64 -12.47
C GLU A 123 -13.64 -18.51 -12.28
N ARG A 124 -14.12 -18.65 -11.03
CA ARG A 124 -15.14 -19.65 -10.64
C ARG A 124 -16.43 -19.04 -10.09
N GLY A 125 -16.47 -17.72 -9.89
CA GLY A 125 -17.63 -17.00 -9.36
C GLY A 125 -17.79 -17.05 -7.84
N SER A 126 -17.08 -17.94 -7.14
CA SER A 126 -17.06 -18.01 -5.68
C SER A 126 -15.64 -18.21 -5.13
N ALA A 127 -15.32 -17.60 -3.99
CA ALA A 127 -14.05 -17.81 -3.31
C ALA A 127 -14.24 -17.99 -1.80
N GLY A 128 -13.45 -18.90 -1.23
CA GLY A 128 -13.49 -19.26 0.19
C GLY A 128 -12.19 -18.96 0.93
N PHE A 129 -12.25 -19.02 2.25
CA PHE A 129 -11.10 -18.78 3.13
C PHE A 129 -9.94 -19.78 2.93
N GLY A 130 -10.24 -21.03 2.58
CA GLY A 130 -9.22 -22.04 2.29
C GLY A 130 -8.32 -21.64 1.12
N GLU A 131 -8.90 -21.04 0.08
CA GLU A 131 -8.17 -20.53 -1.09
C GLU A 131 -7.25 -19.38 -0.70
N MET A 132 -7.69 -18.50 0.21
CA MET A 132 -6.85 -17.42 0.73
C MET A 132 -5.57 -17.97 1.36
N ILE A 133 -5.67 -18.95 2.26
CA ILE A 133 -4.52 -19.55 2.93
C ILE A 133 -3.62 -20.28 1.93
N LEU A 134 -4.21 -21.01 0.98
CA LEU A 134 -3.47 -21.76 -0.04
C LEU A 134 -2.58 -20.82 -0.87
N TYR A 135 -3.16 -19.74 -1.40
CA TYR A 135 -2.42 -18.76 -2.21
C TYR A 135 -1.44 -17.93 -1.39
N ALA A 136 -1.79 -17.59 -0.15
CA ALA A 136 -0.87 -16.94 0.76
C ALA A 136 0.37 -17.80 0.96
N LYS A 137 0.24 -19.07 1.36
CA LYS A 137 1.40 -19.96 1.55
C LYS A 137 2.21 -20.18 0.27
N ARG A 138 1.53 -20.35 -0.87
CA ARG A 138 2.18 -20.63 -2.15
C ARG A 138 2.95 -19.44 -2.71
N CYS A 139 2.39 -18.24 -2.61
CA CYS A 139 2.93 -17.06 -3.27
C CYS A 139 3.64 -16.10 -2.32
N PHE A 140 3.54 -16.27 -0.99
CA PHE A 140 4.08 -15.35 0.01
C PHE A 140 5.54 -14.99 -0.23
N VAL A 141 6.42 -16.00 -0.37
CA VAL A 141 7.87 -15.76 -0.53
C VAL A 141 8.15 -15.00 -1.83
N ASN A 142 7.52 -15.40 -2.93
CA ASN A 142 7.72 -14.74 -4.21
C ASN A 142 7.15 -13.31 -4.20
N LEU A 143 6.02 -13.07 -3.54
CA LEU A 143 5.44 -11.74 -3.41
C LEU A 143 6.31 -10.85 -2.50
N LEU A 144 6.88 -11.41 -1.43
CA LEU A 144 7.81 -10.69 -0.54
C LEU A 144 9.06 -10.27 -1.30
N LEU A 145 9.65 -11.19 -2.06
CA LEU A 145 10.81 -10.90 -2.90
C LEU A 145 10.48 -9.88 -4.00
N LEU A 146 9.26 -9.92 -4.56
CA LEU A 146 8.80 -8.91 -5.52
C LEU A 146 8.67 -7.54 -4.86
N ASP A 147 8.05 -7.45 -3.68
CA ASP A 147 7.90 -6.20 -2.94
C ASP A 147 9.29 -5.62 -2.57
N VAL A 148 10.24 -6.48 -2.15
CA VAL A 148 11.63 -6.08 -1.90
C VAL A 148 12.31 -5.59 -3.19
N LEU A 149 12.16 -6.30 -4.31
CA LEU A 149 12.75 -5.93 -5.59
C LEU A 149 12.22 -4.58 -6.08
N ILE A 150 10.91 -4.36 -6.02
CA ILE A 150 10.28 -3.08 -6.37
C ILE A 150 10.75 -1.99 -5.40
N GLY A 151 10.83 -2.28 -4.11
CA GLY A 151 11.34 -1.37 -3.08
C GLY A 151 12.78 -0.94 -3.36
N LEU A 152 13.66 -1.86 -3.75
CA LEU A 152 15.03 -1.55 -4.17
C LEU A 152 15.07 -0.69 -5.44
N LEU A 153 14.18 -0.95 -6.40
CA LEU A 153 14.08 -0.15 -7.62
C LEU A 153 13.63 1.28 -7.30
N ILE A 154 12.66 1.46 -6.40
CA ILE A 154 12.23 2.77 -5.87
C ILE A 154 13.39 3.46 -5.13
N LEU A 155 14.14 2.73 -4.32
CA LEU A 155 15.28 3.24 -3.56
C LEU A 155 16.44 3.68 -4.47
N ALA A 156 16.64 3.03 -5.62
CA ALA A 156 17.66 3.42 -6.60
C ALA A 156 17.51 4.87 -7.08
N GLY A 157 16.30 5.44 -7.01
CA GLY A 157 16.05 6.84 -7.32
C GLY A 157 16.72 7.83 -6.37
N ILE A 158 17.25 7.39 -5.22
CA ILE A 158 18.00 8.24 -4.29
C ILE A 158 19.25 8.87 -4.94
N VAL A 159 19.72 8.30 -6.06
CA VAL A 159 20.79 8.85 -6.91
C VAL A 159 20.49 10.29 -7.34
N PHE A 160 19.21 10.67 -7.50
CA PHE A 160 18.82 12.04 -7.85
C PHE A 160 19.15 13.07 -6.75
N MET A 161 19.39 12.63 -5.52
CA MET A 161 19.84 13.50 -4.43
C MET A 161 21.36 13.71 -4.40
N LEU A 162 22.15 12.87 -5.08
CA LEU A 162 23.62 12.93 -5.03
C LEU A 162 24.20 14.30 -5.40
N PRO A 163 23.73 15.01 -6.45
CA PRO A 163 24.28 16.32 -6.79
C PRO A 163 24.18 17.33 -5.63
N ALA A 164 23.08 17.29 -4.87
CA ALA A 164 22.89 18.17 -3.71
C ALA A 164 23.89 17.85 -2.58
N ILE A 165 24.17 16.56 -2.35
CA ILE A 165 25.11 16.09 -1.33
C ILE A 165 26.55 16.45 -1.72
N LEU A 166 26.93 16.27 -2.98
CA LEU A 166 28.29 16.52 -3.45
C LEU A 166 28.65 18.01 -3.44
N VAL A 167 27.73 18.88 -3.87
CA VAL A 167 28.00 20.33 -3.91
C VAL A 167 28.04 20.93 -2.50
N SER A 168 27.23 20.44 -1.56
CA SER A 168 27.24 20.93 -0.17
C SER A 168 28.55 20.68 0.58
N GLN A 169 29.36 19.70 0.16
CA GLN A 169 30.69 19.44 0.74
C GLN A 169 31.81 20.31 0.13
N SER A 170 31.56 20.95 -1.01
CA SER A 170 32.59 21.60 -1.84
C SER A 170 32.78 23.10 -1.61
N SER A 171 32.01 23.72 -0.70
CA SER A 171 32.09 25.17 -0.40
C SER A 171 33.08 25.48 0.73
N PRO A 172 34.28 26.02 0.45
CA PRO A 172 35.25 26.40 1.48
C PRO A 172 34.87 27.78 2.02
N GLY A 173 34.02 27.82 3.05
CA GLY A 173 33.61 29.09 3.65
C GLY A 173 32.28 29.04 4.40
N GLY A 174 32.21 28.28 5.48
CA GLY A 174 31.53 28.64 6.75
C GLY A 174 30.02 28.94 6.83
N SER A 175 29.27 29.16 5.75
CA SER A 175 27.81 29.44 5.83
C SER A 175 26.93 28.57 4.92
N GLY A 176 27.54 27.72 4.10
CA GLY A 176 26.87 26.78 3.21
C GLY A 176 26.69 25.38 3.80
N GLY A 177 26.16 25.26 5.03
CA GLY A 177 25.65 23.97 5.55
C GLY A 177 24.52 23.44 4.66
N PHE A 178 23.85 22.33 5.02
CA PHE A 178 22.67 21.78 4.29
C PHE A 178 21.66 22.84 3.76
N ALA A 179 21.61 24.04 4.37
CA ALA A 179 20.85 25.21 3.93
C ALA A 179 21.35 25.92 2.64
N GLY A 180 22.65 25.93 2.35
CA GLY A 180 23.27 26.71 1.27
C GLY A 180 22.98 26.21 -0.15
N ASN A 181 22.51 24.97 -0.28
CA ASN A 181 22.10 24.39 -1.57
C ASN A 181 20.75 23.66 -1.47
N SER A 182 19.87 24.19 -0.62
CA SER A 182 18.51 23.70 -0.38
C SER A 182 17.71 23.56 -1.68
N VAL A 183 17.95 24.41 -2.69
CA VAL A 183 17.32 24.32 -4.01
C VAL A 183 17.62 23.00 -4.72
N LEU A 184 18.89 22.57 -4.78
CA LEU A 184 19.26 21.30 -5.41
C LEU A 184 18.71 20.11 -4.64
N LEU A 185 18.65 20.20 -3.30
CA LEU A 185 18.09 19.14 -2.46
C LEU A 185 16.59 19.01 -2.69
N ILE A 186 15.85 20.13 -2.73
CA ILE A 186 14.41 20.15 -3.03
C ILE A 186 14.16 19.58 -4.43
N LEU A 187 14.93 20.03 -5.43
CA LEU A 187 14.76 19.56 -6.81
C LEU A 187 15.08 18.07 -6.94
N GLY A 188 16.17 17.60 -6.34
CA GLY A 188 16.52 16.17 -6.30
C GLY A 188 15.46 15.33 -5.59
N THR A 189 14.90 15.84 -4.49
CA THR A 189 13.79 15.18 -3.77
C THR A 189 12.53 15.11 -4.63
N LEU A 190 12.18 16.18 -5.34
CA LEU A 190 11.02 16.23 -6.23
C LEU A 190 11.18 15.24 -7.39
N VAL A 191 12.36 15.19 -8.01
CA VAL A 191 12.67 14.23 -9.09
C VAL A 191 12.62 12.80 -8.57
N TRP A 192 13.15 12.54 -7.36
CA TRP A 192 13.03 11.22 -6.74
C TRP A 192 11.57 10.85 -6.49
N PHE A 193 10.75 11.76 -5.95
CA PHE A 193 9.33 11.52 -5.75
C PHE A 193 8.60 11.22 -7.06
N ALA A 194 8.86 12.00 -8.11
CA ALA A 194 8.31 11.74 -9.44
C ALA A 194 8.73 10.35 -9.97
N TYR A 195 10.00 9.96 -9.78
CA TYR A 195 10.49 8.63 -10.13
C TYR A 195 9.76 7.52 -9.36
N MET A 196 9.56 7.67 -8.04
CA MET A 196 8.83 6.70 -7.22
C MET A 196 7.40 6.51 -7.73
N VAL A 197 6.73 7.61 -8.08
CA VAL A 197 5.37 7.58 -8.66
C VAL A 197 5.36 6.83 -9.99
N VAL A 198 6.28 7.15 -10.90
CA VAL A 198 6.36 6.48 -12.22
C VAL A 198 6.59 4.98 -12.05
N VAL A 199 7.56 4.58 -11.23
CA VAL A 199 7.85 3.16 -10.98
C VAL A 199 6.64 2.45 -10.39
N SER A 200 5.96 3.07 -9.42
CA SER A 200 4.78 2.49 -8.75
C SER A 200 3.63 2.26 -9.72
N ILE A 201 3.41 3.19 -10.66
CA ILE A 201 2.38 3.07 -11.69
C ILE A 201 2.74 1.99 -12.71
N VAL A 202 3.99 2.01 -13.22
CA VAL A 202 4.46 1.07 -14.25
C VAL A 202 4.43 -0.37 -13.74
N LEU A 203 4.79 -0.59 -12.48
CA LEU A 203 4.84 -1.92 -11.86
C LEU A 203 3.60 -2.25 -11.02
N MET A 204 2.55 -1.42 -11.07
CA MET A 204 1.33 -1.61 -10.31
C MET A 204 0.69 -2.99 -10.53
N VAL A 205 0.82 -3.51 -11.77
CA VAL A 205 0.22 -4.79 -12.16
C VAL A 205 1.07 -6.01 -11.78
N ALA A 206 2.36 -5.82 -11.48
CA ALA A 206 3.30 -6.91 -11.23
C ALA A 206 2.88 -7.87 -10.09
N PRO A 207 2.35 -7.40 -8.94
CA PRO A 207 1.83 -8.26 -7.88
C PRO A 207 0.70 -9.19 -8.34
N TYR A 208 -0.20 -8.69 -9.20
CA TYR A 208 -1.30 -9.48 -9.72
C TYR A 208 -0.82 -10.51 -10.74
N ALA A 209 0.11 -10.11 -11.62
CA ALA A 209 0.77 -11.03 -12.54
C ALA A 209 1.47 -12.18 -11.81
N LEU A 210 2.19 -11.88 -10.72
CA LEU A 210 2.89 -12.87 -9.92
C LEU A 210 1.94 -13.94 -9.38
N VAL A 211 0.83 -13.53 -8.76
CA VAL A 211 -0.07 -14.47 -8.08
C VAL A 211 -0.99 -15.19 -9.08
N VAL A 212 -1.48 -14.50 -10.11
CA VAL A 212 -2.38 -15.09 -11.11
C VAL A 212 -1.64 -16.16 -11.92
N ASP A 213 -0.44 -15.84 -12.40
CA ASP A 213 0.36 -16.72 -13.25
C ASP A 213 1.39 -17.56 -12.48
N SER A 214 1.47 -17.42 -11.15
CA SER A 214 2.45 -18.11 -10.29
C SER A 214 3.91 -17.87 -10.73
N LEU A 215 4.22 -16.64 -11.15
CA LEU A 215 5.53 -16.27 -11.68
C LEU A 215 6.58 -16.10 -10.57
N HIS A 216 7.84 -16.14 -10.98
CA HIS A 216 8.96 -15.73 -10.13
C HIS A 216 9.03 -14.19 -10.08
N PRO A 217 9.66 -13.59 -9.04
CA PRO A 217 9.66 -12.13 -8.85
C PRO A 217 10.16 -11.32 -10.06
N LEU A 218 11.25 -11.76 -10.69
CA LEU A 218 11.82 -11.08 -11.86
C LEU A 218 10.89 -11.17 -13.09
N ASP A 219 10.30 -12.34 -13.31
CA ASP A 219 9.35 -12.55 -14.40
C ASP A 219 8.07 -11.74 -14.18
N ALA A 220 7.63 -11.59 -12.93
CA ALA A 220 6.49 -10.75 -12.57
C ALA A 220 6.75 -9.26 -12.84
N VAL A 221 7.96 -8.74 -12.56
CA VAL A 221 8.35 -7.37 -12.94
C VAL A 221 8.29 -7.20 -14.45
N ARG A 222 8.85 -8.15 -15.21
CA ARG A 222 8.83 -8.11 -16.68
C ARG A 222 7.41 -8.19 -17.22
N ALA A 223 6.58 -9.06 -16.67
CA ALA A 223 5.17 -9.21 -17.04
C ALA A 223 4.37 -7.94 -16.70
N GLY A 224 4.59 -7.33 -15.53
CA GLY A 224 3.98 -6.07 -15.13
C GLY A 224 4.35 -4.92 -16.06
N PHE A 225 5.65 -4.78 -16.39
CA PHE A 225 6.13 -3.78 -17.34
C PHE A 225 5.53 -4.00 -18.74
N GLY A 226 5.57 -5.23 -19.25
CA GLY A 226 4.99 -5.58 -20.55
C GLY A 226 3.49 -5.31 -20.62
N PHE A 227 2.76 -5.64 -19.55
CA PHE A 227 1.35 -5.36 -19.41
C PHE A 227 1.06 -3.86 -19.46
N PHE A 228 1.79 -3.06 -18.66
CA PHE A 228 1.65 -1.60 -18.65
C PHE A 228 1.91 -1.03 -20.05
N THR A 229 2.99 -1.46 -20.73
CA THR A 229 3.31 -0.94 -22.06
C THR A 229 2.23 -1.25 -23.10
N SER A 230 1.52 -2.37 -22.96
CA SER A 230 0.47 -2.80 -23.89
C SER A 230 -0.88 -2.17 -23.59
N HIS A 231 -1.16 -1.85 -22.31
CA HIS A 231 -2.49 -1.41 -21.84
C HIS A 231 -2.41 -0.14 -20.98
N LYS A 232 -1.56 0.83 -21.36
CA LYS A 232 -1.27 2.06 -20.58
C LYS A 232 -2.55 2.80 -20.17
N LEU A 233 -3.49 2.97 -21.11
CA LEU A 233 -4.73 3.72 -20.88
C LEU A 233 -5.61 3.01 -19.86
N ASP A 234 -5.82 1.71 -20.00
CA ASP A 234 -6.67 0.93 -19.08
C ASP A 234 -6.13 0.95 -17.65
N VAL A 235 -4.80 0.83 -17.49
CA VAL A 235 -4.13 0.93 -16.18
C VAL A 235 -4.31 2.32 -15.57
N VAL A 236 -4.07 3.39 -16.35
CA VAL A 236 -4.20 4.76 -15.84
C VAL A 236 -5.65 5.11 -15.50
N MET A 237 -6.62 4.69 -16.32
CA MET A 237 -8.04 4.92 -16.05
C MET A 237 -8.49 4.19 -14.79
N LEU A 238 -8.10 2.92 -14.63
CA LEU A 238 -8.45 2.17 -13.42
C LEU A 238 -7.78 2.75 -12.17
N LEU A 239 -6.56 3.28 -12.30
CA LEU A 239 -5.87 3.99 -11.23
C LEU A 239 -6.62 5.27 -10.82
N ILE A 240 -7.00 6.11 -11.79
CA ILE A 240 -7.77 7.34 -11.52
C ILE A 240 -9.10 7.00 -10.85
N LEU A 241 -9.80 5.98 -11.33
CA LEU A 241 -11.04 5.50 -10.71
C LEU A 241 -10.81 5.04 -9.27
N THR A 242 -9.76 4.25 -9.03
CA THR A 242 -9.37 3.76 -7.71
C THR A 242 -9.10 4.92 -6.74
N ILE A 243 -8.38 5.96 -7.19
CA ILE A 243 -8.11 7.16 -6.39
C ILE A 243 -9.42 7.90 -6.11
N ALA A 244 -10.26 8.12 -7.12
CA ALA A 244 -11.51 8.84 -7.00
C ALA A 244 -12.44 8.21 -5.94
N ILE A 245 -12.63 6.88 -5.99
CA ILE A 245 -13.49 6.19 -5.01
C ILE A 245 -12.88 6.16 -3.61
N SER A 246 -11.55 6.21 -3.48
CA SER A 246 -10.87 6.16 -2.17
C SER A 246 -11.03 7.45 -1.37
N ILE A 247 -11.27 8.58 -2.04
CA ILE A 247 -11.40 9.89 -1.39
C ILE A 247 -12.84 10.12 -0.86
N LEU A 248 -13.86 9.54 -1.52
CA LEU A 248 -15.27 9.78 -1.21
C LEU A 248 -15.65 9.49 0.26
N PRO A 249 -15.24 8.36 0.88
CA PRO A 249 -15.59 8.06 2.27
C PRO A 249 -15.02 9.11 3.23
N GLY A 250 -13.82 9.64 2.96
CA GLY A 250 -13.22 10.70 3.78
C GLY A 250 -14.01 12.00 3.74
N ILE A 251 -14.52 12.40 2.57
CA ILE A 251 -15.34 13.62 2.42
C ILE A 251 -16.69 13.46 3.13
N ILE A 252 -17.33 12.30 2.99
CA ILE A 252 -18.68 12.06 3.50
C ILE A 252 -18.66 11.80 5.01
N LEU A 253 -17.77 10.92 5.47
CA LEU A 253 -17.73 10.43 6.84
C LEU A 253 -16.81 11.26 7.74
N GLY A 254 -15.80 11.94 7.17
CA GLY A 254 -14.83 12.71 7.95
C GLY A 254 -15.42 13.86 8.76
N ASN A 255 -16.59 14.35 8.37
CA ASN A 255 -17.30 15.42 9.08
C ASN A 255 -18.15 14.93 10.26
N ILE A 256 -18.23 13.60 10.50
CA ILE A 256 -18.99 13.03 11.61
C ILE A 256 -18.08 12.97 12.85
N PRO A 257 -18.37 13.74 13.92
CA PRO A 257 -17.55 13.74 15.13
C PRO A 257 -17.48 12.35 15.77
N PHE A 258 -16.33 12.01 16.34
CA PHE A 258 -16.02 10.77 17.08
C PHE A 258 -16.09 9.45 16.28
N VAL A 259 -17.08 9.27 15.40
CA VAL A 259 -17.36 8.00 14.72
C VAL A 259 -16.90 8.02 13.26
N GLY A 260 -16.79 9.21 12.65
CA GLY A 260 -16.45 9.38 11.23
C GLY A 260 -15.15 8.71 10.81
N GLY A 261 -14.08 8.88 11.60
CA GLY A 261 -12.77 8.27 11.33
C GLY A 261 -12.81 6.75 11.33
N VAL A 262 -13.51 6.13 12.30
CA VAL A 262 -13.64 4.67 12.39
C VAL A 262 -14.45 4.13 11.21
N LEU A 263 -15.57 4.78 10.86
CA LEU A 263 -16.37 4.37 9.70
C LEU A 263 -15.58 4.52 8.39
N ASN A 264 -14.82 5.60 8.23
CA ASN A 264 -13.95 5.79 7.07
C ASN A 264 -12.93 4.65 6.94
N MET A 265 -12.29 4.28 8.05
CA MET A 265 -11.36 3.14 8.09
C MET A 265 -12.04 1.82 7.71
N LEU A 266 -13.23 1.54 8.26
CA LEU A 266 -13.98 0.32 7.97
C LEU A 266 -14.41 0.26 6.50
N VAL A 267 -14.90 1.36 5.93
CA VAL A 267 -15.26 1.42 4.50
C VAL A 267 -14.03 1.21 3.62
N ALA A 268 -12.89 1.80 3.98
CA ALA A 268 -11.65 1.61 3.24
C ALA A 268 -11.23 0.13 3.21
N VAL A 269 -11.26 -0.55 4.36
CA VAL A 269 -10.80 -1.95 4.51
C VAL A 269 -11.81 -2.96 3.96
N ILE A 270 -13.11 -2.76 4.18
CA ILE A 270 -14.16 -3.75 3.86
C ILE A 270 -14.71 -3.58 2.43
N VAL A 271 -14.67 -2.36 1.89
CA VAL A 271 -15.28 -2.04 0.59
C VAL A 271 -14.22 -1.66 -0.43
N ILE A 272 -13.48 -0.57 -0.20
CA ILE A 272 -12.61 0.02 -1.22
C ILE A 272 -11.45 -0.91 -1.59
N GLN A 273 -10.69 -1.37 -0.60
CA GLN A 273 -9.53 -2.25 -0.82
C GLN A 273 -9.88 -3.57 -1.53
N PRO A 274 -10.90 -4.36 -1.10
CA PRO A 274 -11.26 -5.59 -1.78
C PRO A 274 -11.85 -5.35 -3.17
N LEU A 275 -12.68 -4.31 -3.36
CA LEU A 275 -13.25 -3.99 -4.66
C LEU A 275 -12.18 -3.62 -5.69
N THR A 276 -11.26 -2.73 -5.31
CA THR A 276 -10.17 -2.29 -6.18
C THR A 276 -9.26 -3.46 -6.54
N LEU A 277 -8.94 -4.32 -5.57
CA LEU A 277 -8.17 -5.53 -5.81
C LEU A 277 -8.85 -6.45 -6.83
N VAL A 278 -10.17 -6.68 -6.72
CA VAL A 278 -10.92 -7.48 -7.71
C VAL A 278 -10.85 -6.86 -9.10
N TRP A 279 -10.98 -5.54 -9.22
CA TRP A 279 -10.85 -4.86 -10.51
C TRP A 279 -9.47 -5.04 -11.12
N TRP A 280 -8.40 -4.91 -10.33
CA TRP A 280 -7.03 -5.10 -10.83
C TRP A 280 -6.78 -6.53 -11.28
N VAL A 281 -7.23 -7.52 -10.51
CA VAL A 281 -7.12 -8.93 -10.87
C VAL A 281 -7.89 -9.23 -12.16
N ARG A 282 -9.14 -8.74 -12.25
CA ARG A 282 -9.96 -8.95 -13.44
C ARG A 282 -9.39 -8.25 -14.67
N LEU A 283 -8.91 -7.02 -14.53
CA LEU A 283 -8.25 -6.29 -15.63
C LEU A 283 -7.08 -7.10 -16.18
N TYR A 284 -6.23 -7.61 -15.29
CA TYR A 284 -5.10 -8.44 -15.69
C TYR A 284 -5.55 -9.71 -16.41
N MET A 285 -6.50 -10.45 -15.84
CA MET A 285 -7.01 -11.69 -16.42
C MET A 285 -7.73 -11.50 -17.76
N ALA A 286 -8.52 -10.43 -17.89
CA ALA A 286 -9.27 -10.11 -19.10
C ALA A 286 -8.36 -9.77 -20.28
N LYS A 287 -7.27 -9.05 -20.03
CA LYS A 287 -6.32 -8.64 -21.06
C LYS A 287 -5.27 -9.70 -21.39
N THR A 288 -5.11 -10.71 -20.54
CA THR A 288 -4.20 -11.85 -20.78
C THR A 288 -4.91 -13.09 -21.32
N GLY A 289 -6.23 -13.02 -21.56
CA GLY A 289 -7.00 -14.10 -22.17
C GLY A 289 -7.26 -15.29 -21.24
N ARG A 290 -7.30 -15.07 -19.92
CA ARG A 290 -7.61 -16.11 -18.94
C ARG A 290 -9.10 -16.43 -18.91
N THR A 291 -9.44 -17.63 -18.46
CA THR A 291 -10.84 -18.05 -18.27
C THR A 291 -11.49 -17.21 -17.17
N MET A 292 -12.62 -16.58 -17.49
CA MET A 292 -13.37 -15.78 -16.54
C MET A 292 -14.78 -16.34 -16.41
N TYR A 293 -15.29 -16.37 -15.19
CA TYR A 293 -16.67 -16.74 -14.94
C TYR A 293 -17.60 -15.66 -15.50
N VAL A 294 -18.53 -16.09 -16.35
CA VAL A 294 -19.60 -15.26 -16.90
C VAL A 294 -20.91 -15.78 -16.35
N ASN A 295 -21.68 -14.90 -15.70
CA ASN A 295 -23.02 -15.28 -15.25
C ASN A 295 -23.98 -15.24 -16.44
N GLU A 296 -24.34 -16.41 -16.96
CA GLU A 296 -25.23 -16.51 -18.12
C GLU A 296 -26.59 -15.85 -17.91
N LEU A 297 -27.04 -15.73 -16.66
CA LEU A 297 -28.31 -15.08 -16.29
C LEU A 297 -28.26 -13.54 -16.34
N LEU A 298 -27.07 -12.94 -16.48
CA LEU A 298 -26.86 -11.50 -16.61
C LEU A 298 -26.32 -11.10 -17.99
N LEU A 299 -26.18 -12.05 -18.92
CA LEU A 299 -25.78 -11.77 -20.30
C LEU A 299 -26.93 -11.07 -21.02
N HIS A 300 -26.62 -9.96 -21.69
CA HIS A 300 -27.53 -9.43 -22.70
C HIS A 300 -27.59 -10.43 -23.87
N PRO A 301 -28.74 -10.62 -24.56
CA PRO A 301 -28.85 -11.61 -25.64
C PRO A 301 -27.82 -11.46 -26.77
N ASP A 302 -27.24 -10.27 -26.93
CA ASP A 302 -26.21 -9.99 -27.92
C ASP A 302 -24.82 -10.50 -27.49
N ASP A 303 -24.54 -10.60 -26.18
CA ASP A 303 -23.29 -11.15 -25.65
C ASP A 303 -23.24 -12.69 -25.77
N LEU A 304 -24.37 -13.35 -26.02
CA LEU A 304 -24.48 -14.79 -26.25
C LEU A 304 -24.11 -15.18 -27.69
N ARG A 305 -24.03 -14.22 -28.62
CA ARG A 305 -23.74 -14.49 -30.04
C ARG A 305 -22.24 -14.56 -30.35
N GLU A 306 -21.39 -14.18 -29.41
CA GLU A 306 -19.93 -14.12 -29.58
C GLU A 306 -19.17 -15.11 -28.67
N VAL A 307 -19.87 -16.07 -28.06
CA VAL A 307 -19.28 -17.20 -27.30
C VAL A 307 -18.98 -18.38 -28.22
#